data_AF-A0A4Q5QPY3-F1
#
_entry.id   AF-A0A4Q5QPY3-F1
#
_cell.length_a   1.000
_cell.length_b   1.000
_cell.length_c   1.000
_cell.angle_alpha   90.00
_cell.angle_beta   90.00
_cell.angle_gamma   90.00
#
_symmetry.space_group_name_H-M   'P 1'
#
loop_
_entity.id
_entity.type
_entity.pdbx_description
1 polymer ?
#
loop_
_entity_poly.entity_id
_entity_poly.type
_entity_poly.pdbx_seq_one_letter_code
_entity_poly.pdbx_strand_id
1 'polypeptide(L)' 'MNTLVCTEPGQFAYETRPAPVSAPGQALLKIRRVGICGTDLHAFEGTQPFF' A
#
# COMPACT_ATOMS: atom_id res chain seq x y z
N MET A 1 -10.40 -6.97 -2.88
CA MET A 1 -9.33 -7.08 -1.87
C MET A 1 -9.29 -5.79 -1.07
N ASN A 2 -9.17 -5.89 0.26
CA ASN A 2 -9.04 -4.72 1.12
C ASN A 2 -7.63 -4.15 0.95
N THR A 3 -7.53 -2.84 0.73
CA THR A 3 -6.27 -2.12 0.53
C THR A 3 -6.24 -0.96 1.51
N LEU A 4 -5.14 -0.82 2.25
CA LEU A 4 -4.88 0.39 3.04
C LEU A 4 -4.11 1.37 2.15
N VAL A 5 -4.64 2.57 1.97
CA VAL A 5 -4.09 3.58 1.06
C VAL A 5 -3.84 4.86 1.84
N CYS A 6 -2.65 5.42 1.71
CA CYS A 6 -2.39 6.80 2.14
C CYS A 6 -3.03 7.71 1.09
N THR A 7 -4.17 8.32 1.40
CA THR A 7 -4.88 9.17 0.42
C THR A 7 -4.28 10.56 0.35
N GLU A 8 -3.75 11.03 1.47
CA GLU A 8 -3.04 12.30 1.66
C GLU A 8 -2.16 12.18 2.91
N PRO A 9 -1.16 13.06 3.11
CA PRO A 9 -0.35 13.05 4.32
C PRO A 9 -1.22 13.07 5.59
N GLY A 10 -0.91 12.20 6.54
CA GLY A 10 -1.65 12.05 7.80
C GLY A 10 -2.92 11.21 7.71
N GLN A 11 -3.32 10.74 6.51
CA GLN A 11 -4.58 10.02 6.33
C GLN A 11 -4.43 8.69 5.60
N PHE A 12 -4.77 7.62 6.32
CA PHE A 12 -5.02 6.32 5.72
C PHE A 12 -6.51 6.05 5.57
N ALA A 13 -6.89 5.45 4.45
CA ALA A 13 -8.23 4.93 4.21
C ALA A 13 -8.15 3.46 3.77
N TYR A 14 -9.10 2.66 4.26
CA TYR A 14 -9.34 1.34 3.69
C TYR A 14 -10.28 1.45 2.51
N GLU A 15 -9.93 0.81 1.42
CA GLU A 15 -10.78 0.70 0.23
C GLU A 15 -10.78 -0.71 -0.34
N THR A 16 -11.83 -1.03 -1.08
CA THR A 16 -11.97 -2.31 -1.78
C THR A 16 -11.54 -2.15 -3.24
N ARG A 17 -10.53 -2.92 -3.66
CA ARG A 17 -10.06 -2.98 -5.05
C ARG A 17 -10.33 -4.35 -5.67
N PRO A 18 -10.40 -4.49 -7.01
CA PRO A 18 -10.36 -5.80 -7.66
C PRO A 18 -9.11 -6.59 -7.24
N ALA A 19 -9.22 -7.92 -7.18
CA ALA A 19 -8.04 -8.75 -6.99
C ALA A 19 -7.15 -8.68 -8.25
N PRO A 20 -5.82 -8.58 -8.13
CA PRO A 20 -4.94 -8.57 -9.29
C PRO A 20 -4.93 -9.94 -9.99
N VAL A 21 -4.72 -9.92 -11.30
CA VAL A 21 -4.54 -11.12 -12.13
C VAL A 21 -3.05 -11.29 -12.39
N SER A 22 -2.52 -12.50 -12.18
CA SER A 22 -1.11 -12.80 -12.43
C SER A 22 -0.80 -12.81 -13.93
N ALA A 23 0.25 -12.09 -14.35
CA ALA A 23 0.79 -12.17 -15.69
C ALA A 23 1.82 -13.32 -15.81
N PRO A 24 2.16 -13.77 -17.04
CA PRO A 24 3.24 -14.73 -17.24
C PRO A 24 4.54 -14.28 -16.57
N GLY A 25 5.18 -15.19 -15.83
CA GLY A 25 6.40 -14.91 -15.07
C GLY A 25 6.18 -14.26 -13.69
N GLN A 26 4.93 -14.04 -13.26
CA GLN A 26 4.60 -13.51 -11.93
C GLN A 26 3.84 -14.52 -11.08
N ALA A 27 4.03 -14.45 -9.76
CA ALA A 27 3.27 -15.23 -8.78
C ALA A 27 2.31 -14.33 -8.01
N LEU A 28 1.05 -14.76 -7.86
CA LEU A 28 0.08 -14.08 -7.00
C LEU A 28 0.22 -14.57 -5.56
N LEU A 29 0.51 -13.64 -4.63
CA LEU A 29 0.73 -13.95 -3.22
C LEU A 29 -0.42 -13.43 -2.35
N LYS A 30 -0.79 -14.21 -1.33
CA LYS A 30 -1.70 -13.77 -0.27
C LYS A 30 -0.90 -13.20 0.90
N ILE A 31 -0.93 -11.87 1.06
CA ILE A 31 -0.28 -11.19 2.18
C ILE A 31 -0.93 -11.63 3.50
N ARG A 32 -0.09 -12.03 4.47
CA ARG A 32 -0.52 -12.41 5.83
C ARG A 32 -0.20 -11.34 6.86
N ARG A 33 0.95 -10.68 6.70
CA ARG A 33 1.47 -9.61 7.55
C ARG A 33 2.32 -8.68 6.69
N VAL A 34 2.36 -7.40 7.06
CA VAL A 34 3.21 -6.38 6.47
C VAL A 34 3.80 -5.54 7.60
N GLY A 35 5.09 -5.24 7.54
CA GLY A 35 5.74 -4.33 8.46
C GLY A 35 5.73 -2.90 7.90
N ILE A 36 5.89 -1.92 8.78
CA ILE A 36 6.03 -0.51 8.40
C ILE A 36 7.51 -0.13 8.59
N CYS A 37 8.11 0.42 7.55
CA CYS A 37 9.46 0.97 7.57
C CYS A 37 9.43 2.49 7.76
N GLY A 38 10.58 3.12 8.08
CA GLY A 38 10.69 4.58 8.19
C GLY A 38 10.28 5.31 6.90
N THR A 39 10.52 4.75 5.71
CA THR A 39 10.10 5.34 4.44
C THR A 39 8.58 5.42 4.30
N ASP A 40 7.85 4.43 4.81
CA ASP A 40 6.38 4.47 4.82
C ASP A 40 5.87 5.62 5.71
N LEU A 41 6.56 5.87 6.83
CA LEU A 41 6.26 6.99 7.73
C LEU A 41 6.59 8.33 7.08
N HIS A 42 7.72 8.47 6.38
CA HIS A 42 8.05 9.69 5.66
C HIS A 42 7.03 10.02 4.54
N ALA A 43 6.51 9.00 3.86
CA ALA A 43 5.42 9.19 2.90
C ALA A 43 4.12 9.62 3.60
N PHE A 44 3.78 8.98 4.72
CA PHE A 44 2.60 9.33 5.51
C PHE A 44 2.68 10.74 6.11
N GLU A 45 3.85 11.17 6.59
CA GLU A 45 4.07 12.52 7.14
C GLU A 45 4.17 13.59 6.05
N GLY A 46 4.29 13.20 4.77
CA GLY A 46 4.48 14.12 3.65
C GLY A 46 5.86 14.78 3.63
N THR A 47 6.86 14.16 4.26
CA THR A 47 8.23 14.71 4.37
C THR A 47 9.16 14.22 3.25
N GLN A 48 8.69 13.32 2.38
CA GLN A 48 9.38 12.87 1.18
C GLN A 48 8.47 13.00 -0.05
N PRO A 49 9.05 13.25 -1.25
CA PRO A 49 8.30 13.31 -2.50
C PRO A 49 7.68 11.94 -2.79
N PHE A 50 6.37 11.90 -2.62
CA PHE A 50 5.47 10.75 -2.83
C PHE A 50 4.05 11.31 -2.97
N PHE A 51 3.82 12.42 -2.27
CA PHE A 51 2.91 13.51 -2.60
C PHE A 51 3.69 14.74 -3.07
#